data_AF-G8TXK7-F1
#
_entry.id   AF-G8TXK7-F1
#
_cell.length_a   1.000
_cell.length_b   1.000
_cell.length_c   1.000
_cell.angle_alpha   90.00
_cell.angle_beta   90.00
_cell.angle_gamma   90.00
#
_symmetry.space_group_name_H-M   'P 1'
#
loop_
_entity.id
_entity.type
_entity.pdbx_description
1 polymer ?
#
loop_
_entity_poly.entity_id
_entity_poly.type
_entity_poly.pdbx_seq_one_letter_code
_entity_poly.pdbx_strand_id
1 'polypeptide(L)'
;MKDLVRVKHEILTQINRIQIPPHVQAVLDRVRDAGGAAFVVGGAIRNAVWGYPVTEWDIVTNLSFDTLTRWYGARHPGARFGTVRASADVEITVMRKEDGYRDHRHPDVVRVVADIEQDLRRRDFTVNAVAFDGVRVVAVPDSWTDFDQRRLRTVGEPTTRFREDPLRLLRLARFRAHYGLTVETATWQAATRLAAETRWVSRERRLSEWLKFLQAPPDRWSMWVEQGLCRALEWSCEMFDKGFWQDAPETEAARIVAFAQTVGVEPAALAAWAERWPLKRGWRAVLYRALQARWPGDPAEWVTWARRSDPRMARFWCDLARAAGQVVTDCHPLRLAVDGNWVALHIGDTGSRVGAALRYLQDQIAEHPDWNQPTRLEALLEEWQARE
;
A
#
# COMPACT_ATOMS: atom_id res chain seq x y z
N MET A 1 28.88 -7.52 -25.93
CA MET A 1 29.47 -8.51 -25.00
C MET A 1 30.34 -7.88 -23.91
N LYS A 2 31.28 -6.98 -24.24
CA LYS A 2 32.11 -6.27 -23.24
C LYS A 2 31.28 -5.46 -22.22
N ASP A 3 30.19 -4.84 -22.64
CA ASP A 3 29.32 -4.07 -21.73
C ASP A 3 28.54 -4.94 -20.74
N LEU A 4 28.05 -6.12 -21.14
CA LEU A 4 27.29 -7.00 -20.25
C LEU A 4 28.16 -7.56 -19.12
N VAL A 5 29.41 -7.91 -19.41
CA VAL A 5 30.36 -8.38 -18.41
C VAL A 5 30.65 -7.26 -17.39
N ARG A 6 30.83 -6.02 -17.86
CA ARG A 6 31.02 -4.85 -17.01
C ARG A 6 29.80 -4.60 -16.12
N VAL A 7 28.60 -4.51 -16.71
CA VAL A 7 27.34 -4.30 -15.98
C VAL A 7 27.14 -5.37 -14.92
N LYS A 8 27.33 -6.65 -15.27
CA LYS A 8 27.23 -7.75 -14.30
C LYS A 8 28.22 -7.57 -13.14
N HIS A 9 29.46 -7.19 -13.43
CA HIS A 9 30.48 -6.98 -12.39
C HIS A 9 30.12 -5.82 -11.45
N GLU A 10 29.61 -4.71 -11.99
CA GLU A 10 29.16 -3.55 -11.21
C GLU A 10 28.00 -3.91 -10.28
N ILE A 11 26.96 -4.57 -10.80
CA ILE A 11 25.82 -5.00 -9.98
C ILE A 11 26.23 -6.03 -8.92
N LEU A 12 27.10 -7.00 -9.26
CA LEU A 12 27.64 -7.95 -8.28
C LEU A 12 28.39 -7.23 -7.16
N THR A 13 29.18 -6.21 -7.51
CA THR A 13 29.92 -5.41 -6.52
C THR A 13 28.97 -4.66 -5.59
N GLN A 14 27.87 -4.11 -6.11
CA GLN A 14 26.84 -3.47 -5.29
C GLN A 14 26.15 -4.47 -4.36
N ILE A 15 25.77 -5.65 -4.86
CA ILE A 15 25.13 -6.70 -4.05
C ILE A 15 26.06 -7.18 -2.94
N ASN A 16 27.35 -7.39 -3.23
CA ASN A 16 28.33 -7.82 -2.23
C ASN A 16 28.60 -6.77 -1.14
N ARG A 17 28.18 -5.51 -1.35
CA ARG A 17 28.27 -4.44 -0.33
C ARG A 17 27.04 -4.37 0.57
N ILE A 18 25.97 -5.11 0.26
CA ILE A 18 24.74 -5.14 1.06
C ILE A 18 25.10 -5.58 2.48
N GLN A 19 24.87 -4.70 3.44
CA GLN A 19 25.02 -5.01 4.86
C GLN A 19 23.78 -5.76 5.32
N ILE A 20 23.92 -7.07 5.50
CA ILE A 20 22.87 -7.91 6.06
C ILE A 20 22.81 -7.61 7.58
N PRO A 21 21.65 -7.18 8.12
CA PRO A 21 21.53 -6.87 9.53
C PRO A 21 21.84 -8.10 10.40
N PRO A 22 22.41 -7.94 11.61
CA PRO A 22 22.82 -9.06 12.46
C PRO A 22 21.70 -10.08 12.76
N HIS A 23 20.46 -9.62 12.92
CA HIS A 23 19.32 -10.53 13.17
C HIS A 23 18.94 -11.34 11.93
N VAL A 24 19.10 -10.79 10.73
CA VAL A 24 18.91 -11.50 9.45
C VAL A 24 20.04 -12.49 9.23
N GLN A 25 21.28 -12.07 9.52
CA GLN A 25 22.46 -12.92 9.43
C GLN A 25 22.35 -14.15 10.35
N ALA A 26 21.90 -13.95 11.59
CA ALA A 26 21.65 -15.04 12.54
C ALA A 26 20.62 -16.07 12.01
N VAL A 27 19.62 -15.64 11.25
CA VAL A 27 18.66 -16.55 10.61
C VAL A 27 19.33 -17.35 9.48
N LEU A 28 20.14 -16.69 8.64
CA LEU A 28 20.89 -17.37 7.57
C LEU A 28 21.84 -18.43 8.16
N ASP A 29 22.58 -18.08 9.21
CA ASP A 29 23.55 -18.96 9.84
C ASP A 29 22.86 -20.14 10.53
N ARG A 30 21.76 -19.90 11.27
CA ARG A 30 20.97 -20.97 11.86
C ARG A 30 20.47 -22.00 10.84
N VAL A 31 20.09 -21.56 9.64
CA VAL A 31 19.69 -22.45 8.55
C VAL A 31 20.88 -23.26 8.04
N ARG A 32 22.06 -22.64 7.89
CA ARG A 32 23.30 -23.31 7.42
C ARG A 32 23.83 -24.31 8.43
N ASP A 33 23.80 -23.98 9.71
CA ASP A 33 24.22 -24.86 10.80
C ASP A 33 23.36 -26.12 10.87
N ALA A 34 22.10 -26.04 10.43
CA ALA A 34 21.20 -27.17 10.27
C ALA A 34 21.39 -27.95 8.95
N GLY A 35 22.42 -27.62 8.16
CA GLY A 35 22.74 -28.24 6.87
C GLY A 35 21.91 -27.73 5.68
N GLY A 36 21.16 -26.63 5.85
CA GLY A 36 20.34 -26.03 4.79
C GLY A 36 21.08 -24.94 4.00
N ALA A 37 20.58 -24.66 2.80
CA ALA A 37 20.93 -23.46 2.05
C ALA A 37 19.99 -22.31 2.46
N ALA A 38 20.51 -21.08 2.52
CA ALA A 38 19.75 -19.89 2.92
C ALA A 38 20.16 -18.68 2.09
N PHE A 39 19.22 -18.03 1.43
CA PHE A 39 19.47 -16.84 0.62
C PHE A 39 18.48 -15.74 0.94
N VAL A 40 18.97 -14.52 1.13
CA VAL A 40 18.15 -13.31 0.97
C VAL A 40 17.74 -13.21 -0.50
N VAL A 41 16.52 -12.79 -0.78
CA VAL A 41 15.98 -12.74 -2.14
C VAL A 41 15.11 -11.52 -2.40
N GLY A 42 14.89 -11.22 -3.68
CA GLY A 42 13.80 -10.34 -4.12
C GLY A 42 13.97 -8.87 -3.73
N GLY A 43 12.96 -8.33 -3.06
CA GLY A 43 12.83 -6.88 -2.84
C GLY A 43 13.96 -6.27 -2.03
N ALA A 44 14.51 -7.01 -1.06
CA ALA A 44 15.63 -6.54 -0.23
C ALA A 44 16.87 -6.23 -1.08
N ILE A 45 17.27 -7.17 -1.94
CA ILE A 45 18.42 -7.00 -2.84
C ILE A 45 18.16 -5.85 -3.81
N ARG A 46 16.98 -5.83 -4.43
CA ARG A 46 16.62 -4.80 -5.40
C ARG A 46 16.65 -3.40 -4.81
N ASN A 47 16.04 -3.23 -3.64
CA ASN A 47 16.01 -1.95 -2.95
C ASN A 47 17.42 -1.51 -2.58
N ALA A 48 18.25 -2.40 -2.03
CA ALA A 48 19.62 -2.07 -1.67
C ALA A 48 20.46 -1.64 -2.88
N VAL A 49 20.37 -2.36 -4.00
CA VAL A 49 21.06 -2.02 -5.26
C VAL A 49 20.64 -0.64 -5.80
N TRP A 50 19.35 -0.31 -5.72
CA TRP A 50 18.83 0.98 -6.20
C TRP A 50 18.85 2.11 -5.15
N GLY A 51 19.42 1.88 -3.97
CA GLY A 51 19.52 2.90 -2.91
C GLY A 51 18.20 3.19 -2.19
N TYR A 52 17.22 2.30 -2.25
CA TYR A 52 15.99 2.40 -1.45
C TYR A 52 16.14 1.70 -0.10
N PRO A 53 15.40 2.14 0.94
CA PRO A 53 15.34 1.43 2.21
C PRO A 53 14.91 -0.03 2.06
N VAL A 54 15.58 -0.92 2.80
CA VAL A 54 15.17 -2.32 2.96
C VAL A 54 14.40 -2.43 4.26
N THR A 55 13.09 -2.61 4.16
CA THR A 55 12.18 -2.68 5.32
C THR A 55 11.73 -4.10 5.66
N GLU A 56 11.88 -5.03 4.72
CA GLU A 56 11.52 -6.44 4.85
C GLU A 56 12.61 -7.30 4.20
N TRP A 57 12.94 -8.41 4.86
CA TRP A 57 13.96 -9.38 4.45
C TRP A 57 13.32 -10.73 4.22
N ASP A 58 13.18 -11.08 2.94
CA ASP A 58 12.74 -12.40 2.51
C ASP A 58 13.94 -13.34 2.40
N ILE A 59 13.89 -14.46 3.13
CA ILE A 59 14.86 -15.55 3.05
C ILE A 59 14.19 -16.75 2.40
N VAL A 60 14.90 -17.43 1.50
CA VAL A 60 14.51 -18.76 1.01
C VAL A 60 15.48 -19.83 1.46
N THR A 61 14.94 -21.02 1.74
CA THR A 61 15.73 -22.17 2.19
C THR A 61 15.23 -23.49 1.61
N ASN A 62 16.13 -24.47 1.49
CA ASN A 62 15.77 -25.85 1.17
C ASN A 62 15.44 -26.71 2.41
N LEU A 63 15.45 -26.12 3.62
CA LEU A 63 14.96 -26.81 4.82
C LEU A 63 13.46 -27.14 4.70
N SER A 64 13.05 -28.22 5.36
CA SER A 64 11.64 -28.60 5.41
C SER A 64 10.80 -27.56 6.16
N PHE A 65 9.53 -27.41 5.75
CA PHE A 65 8.60 -26.52 6.43
C PHE A 65 8.37 -26.92 7.91
N ASP A 66 8.44 -28.21 8.21
CA ASP A 66 8.35 -28.73 9.59
C ASP A 66 9.51 -28.23 10.46
N THR A 67 10.74 -28.25 9.92
CA THR A 67 11.92 -27.70 10.61
C THR A 67 11.72 -26.22 10.92
N LEU A 68 11.28 -25.44 9.95
CA LEU A 68 11.02 -24.01 10.11
C LEU A 68 9.91 -23.74 11.13
N THR A 69 8.84 -24.53 11.10
CA THR A 69 7.71 -24.43 12.03
C THR A 69 8.12 -24.77 13.45
N ARG A 70 9.03 -25.73 13.67
CA ARG A 70 9.57 -26.01 15.01
C ARG A 70 10.38 -24.83 15.57
N TRP A 71 11.00 -24.02 14.71
CA TRP A 71 11.81 -22.89 15.14
C TRP A 71 11.01 -21.61 15.39
N TYR A 72 10.05 -21.30 14.53
CA TYR A 72 9.37 -20.00 14.51
C TYR A 72 7.84 -20.09 14.58
N GLY A 73 7.29 -21.30 14.58
CA GLY A 73 5.86 -21.54 14.49
C GLY A 73 5.29 -21.28 13.09
N ALA A 74 3.99 -21.57 12.93
CA ALA A 74 3.25 -21.44 11.68
C ALA A 74 2.01 -20.54 11.81
N ARG A 75 1.93 -19.71 12.86
CA ARG A 75 0.79 -18.80 13.10
C ARG A 75 0.89 -17.53 12.25
N HIS A 76 0.88 -17.70 10.93
CA HIS A 76 0.93 -16.60 9.97
C HIS A 76 0.20 -16.98 8.67
N PRO A 77 -0.49 -16.04 7.96
CA PRO A 77 -1.16 -16.33 6.70
C PRO A 77 -0.28 -16.93 5.59
N GLY A 78 1.04 -16.73 5.68
CA GLY A 78 2.04 -17.29 4.77
C GLY A 78 2.33 -18.78 5.00
N ALA A 79 1.95 -19.36 6.14
CA ALA A 79 2.24 -20.75 6.49
C ALA A 79 1.70 -21.75 5.46
N ARG A 80 0.51 -21.49 4.91
CA ARG A 80 -0.09 -22.30 3.83
C ARG A 80 0.74 -22.33 2.53
N PHE A 81 1.70 -21.43 2.37
CA PHE A 81 2.59 -21.34 1.21
C PHE A 81 4.03 -21.76 1.53
N GLY A 82 4.26 -22.36 2.70
CA GLY A 82 5.59 -22.76 3.13
C GLY A 82 6.43 -21.62 3.70
N THR A 83 5.79 -20.55 4.22
CA THR A 83 6.48 -19.39 4.79
C THR A 83 6.25 -19.31 6.30
N VAL A 84 7.33 -19.18 7.07
CA VAL A 84 7.31 -18.82 8.49
C VAL A 84 7.83 -17.40 8.69
N ARG A 85 7.50 -16.78 9.82
CA ARG A 85 7.98 -15.44 10.19
C ARG A 85 8.95 -15.54 11.35
N ALA A 86 10.20 -15.11 11.15
CA ALA A 86 11.25 -15.16 12.18
C ALA A 86 11.26 -13.91 13.06
N SER A 87 10.94 -12.75 12.50
CA SER A 87 10.78 -11.47 13.22
C SER A 87 9.73 -10.59 12.51
N ALA A 88 9.51 -9.36 12.98
CA ALA A 88 8.55 -8.43 12.35
C ALA A 88 8.87 -8.13 10.88
N ASP A 89 10.15 -8.17 10.51
CA ASP A 89 10.71 -7.81 9.22
C ASP A 89 11.39 -8.96 8.48
N VAL A 90 11.41 -10.19 9.03
CA VAL A 90 12.06 -11.35 8.42
C VAL A 90 11.07 -12.49 8.19
N GLU A 91 10.92 -12.89 6.92
CA GLU A 91 10.16 -14.07 6.51
C GLU A 91 11.09 -15.13 5.91
N ILE A 92 10.82 -16.40 6.18
CA ILE A 92 11.58 -17.53 5.66
C ILE A 92 10.62 -18.42 4.89
N THR A 93 10.89 -18.63 3.60
CA THR A 93 10.05 -19.43 2.70
C THR A 93 10.82 -20.65 2.18
N VAL A 94 10.16 -21.80 2.15
CA VAL A 94 10.73 -23.00 1.54
C VAL A 94 10.85 -22.83 0.02
N MET A 95 12.04 -23.12 -0.53
CA MET A 95 12.28 -23.15 -1.97
C MET A 95 11.36 -24.18 -2.61
N ARG A 96 10.70 -23.80 -3.71
CA ARG A 96 9.70 -24.65 -4.35
C ARG A 96 9.86 -24.72 -5.86
N LYS A 97 9.51 -25.88 -6.43
CA LYS A 97 9.14 -26.02 -7.84
C LYS A 97 7.63 -25.87 -7.98
N GLU A 98 7.20 -25.37 -9.13
CA GLU A 98 5.80 -25.39 -9.54
C GLU A 98 5.65 -26.51 -10.59
N ASP A 99 4.90 -27.56 -10.27
CA ASP A 99 4.44 -28.56 -11.24
C ASP A 99 2.93 -28.39 -11.42
N GLY A 100 2.50 -27.90 -12.60
CA GLY A 100 1.10 -27.84 -13.03
C GLY A 100 0.25 -26.77 -12.32
N TYR A 101 -0.45 -25.96 -13.13
CA TYR A 101 -1.52 -25.07 -12.67
C TYR A 101 -2.85 -25.59 -13.22
N ARG A 102 -3.69 -26.20 -12.37
CA ARG A 102 -5.08 -26.52 -12.77
C ARG A 102 -6.04 -25.36 -12.56
N ASP A 103 -5.73 -24.40 -11.68
CA ASP A 103 -6.71 -23.42 -11.20
C ASP A 103 -6.24 -21.95 -11.13
N HIS A 104 -5.28 -21.48 -11.95
CA HIS A 104 -4.81 -20.07 -11.96
C HIS A 104 -4.39 -19.48 -10.60
N ARG A 105 -4.34 -20.30 -9.55
CA ARG A 105 -4.23 -19.84 -8.18
C ARG A 105 -3.05 -20.49 -7.52
N HIS A 106 -2.90 -21.80 -7.64
CA HIS A 106 -1.86 -22.55 -6.94
C HIS A 106 -1.21 -23.63 -7.84
N PRO A 107 0.10 -23.89 -7.65
CA PRO A 107 0.67 -25.18 -8.06
C PRO A 107 -0.04 -26.28 -7.28
N ASP A 108 -0.50 -27.33 -7.97
CA ASP A 108 -1.22 -28.45 -7.32
C ASP A 108 -0.37 -29.17 -6.26
N VAL A 109 0.97 -29.07 -6.37
CA VAL A 109 1.93 -29.62 -5.41
C VAL A 109 3.11 -28.65 -5.26
N VAL A 110 3.36 -28.17 -4.04
CA VAL A 110 4.60 -27.46 -3.70
C VAL A 110 5.67 -28.51 -3.39
N ARG A 111 6.56 -28.78 -4.34
CA ARG A 111 7.70 -29.69 -4.12
C ARG A 111 8.91 -28.87 -3.67
N VAL A 112 9.50 -29.25 -2.55
CA VAL A 112 10.77 -28.65 -2.10
C VAL A 112 11.84 -28.92 -3.15
N VAL A 113 12.54 -27.87 -3.56
CA VAL A 113 13.72 -28.00 -4.43
C VAL A 113 14.97 -27.62 -3.68
N ALA A 114 16.05 -28.34 -3.96
CA ALA A 114 17.37 -27.99 -3.45
C ALA A 114 18.00 -26.82 -4.22
N ASP A 115 17.52 -26.52 -5.43
CA ASP A 115 18.16 -25.58 -6.35
C ASP A 115 17.48 -24.21 -6.35
N ILE A 116 18.22 -23.20 -5.90
CA ILE A 116 17.82 -21.80 -5.90
C ILE A 116 17.47 -21.28 -7.30
N GLU A 117 18.14 -21.76 -8.36
CA GLU A 117 17.86 -21.29 -9.72
C GLU A 117 16.43 -21.64 -10.16
N GLN A 118 15.90 -22.77 -9.71
CA GLN A 118 14.52 -23.17 -9.97
C GLN A 118 13.52 -22.26 -9.24
N ASP A 119 13.83 -21.85 -8.00
CA ASP A 119 13.01 -20.87 -7.27
C ASP A 119 13.02 -19.49 -7.93
N LEU A 120 14.16 -19.07 -8.49
CA LEU A 120 14.26 -17.77 -9.16
C LEU A 120 13.48 -17.74 -10.48
N ARG A 121 13.43 -18.86 -11.22
CA ARG A 121 12.73 -18.96 -12.52
C ARG A 121 11.21 -18.80 -12.46
N ARG A 122 10.60 -18.99 -11.29
CA ARG A 122 9.15 -18.83 -11.05
C ARG A 122 8.76 -17.47 -10.46
N ARG A 123 9.74 -16.58 -10.26
CA ARG A 123 9.46 -15.23 -9.74
C ARG A 123 8.79 -14.36 -10.80
N ASP A 124 8.21 -13.27 -10.33
CA ASP A 124 7.44 -12.37 -11.18
C ASP A 124 8.32 -11.62 -12.18
N PHE A 125 9.34 -10.90 -11.68
CA PHE A 125 10.19 -10.02 -12.47
C PHE A 125 11.67 -10.33 -12.28
N THR A 126 12.47 -10.10 -13.32
CA THR A 126 13.93 -10.34 -13.34
C THR A 126 14.66 -9.60 -12.23
N VAL A 127 14.30 -8.35 -11.96
CA VAL A 127 14.85 -7.55 -10.84
C VAL A 127 14.49 -8.08 -9.45
N ASN A 128 13.54 -9.01 -9.35
CA ASN A 128 13.21 -9.72 -8.11
C ASN A 128 13.75 -11.15 -8.09
N ALA A 129 14.34 -11.61 -9.20
CA ALA A 129 14.82 -12.96 -9.39
C ALA A 129 16.33 -13.05 -9.14
N VAL A 130 16.73 -12.56 -7.96
CA VAL A 130 18.10 -12.60 -7.45
C VAL A 130 18.10 -13.10 -6.01
N ALA A 131 19.16 -13.82 -5.66
CA ALA A 131 19.44 -14.43 -4.38
C ALA A 131 20.86 -14.11 -3.93
N PHE A 132 21.06 -13.85 -2.64
CA PHE A 132 22.35 -13.55 -2.02
C PHE A 132 22.44 -14.21 -0.65
N ASP A 133 23.51 -14.95 -0.39
CA ASP A 133 23.77 -15.60 0.91
C ASP A 133 24.88 -14.88 1.72
N GLY A 134 25.27 -13.66 1.36
CA GLY A 134 26.41 -12.99 2.00
C GLY A 134 27.76 -13.27 1.33
N VAL A 135 27.85 -14.29 0.46
CA VAL A 135 29.07 -14.64 -0.28
C VAL A 135 28.79 -14.82 -1.77
N ARG A 136 27.80 -15.64 -2.11
CA ARG A 136 27.40 -16.00 -3.46
C ARG A 136 26.13 -15.25 -3.86
N VAL A 137 26.16 -14.72 -5.08
CA VAL A 137 24.98 -14.16 -5.74
C VAL A 137 24.51 -15.10 -6.85
N VAL A 138 23.22 -15.38 -6.90
CA VAL A 138 22.57 -16.14 -7.97
C VAL A 138 21.45 -15.30 -8.56
N ALA A 139 21.37 -15.19 -9.88
CA ALA A 139 20.37 -14.39 -10.58
C ALA A 139 19.99 -15.04 -11.90
N VAL A 140 18.80 -14.74 -12.42
CA VAL A 140 18.50 -15.06 -13.82
C VAL A 140 19.33 -14.16 -14.76
N PRO A 141 19.69 -14.63 -15.96
CA PRO A 141 20.63 -13.90 -16.83
C PRO A 141 20.22 -12.46 -17.14
N ASP A 142 18.93 -12.21 -17.34
CA ASP A 142 18.41 -10.89 -17.71
C ASP A 142 18.45 -9.87 -16.56
N SER A 143 18.47 -10.33 -15.29
CA SER A 143 18.45 -9.48 -14.10
C SER A 143 19.52 -8.40 -14.14
N TRP A 144 20.74 -8.74 -14.58
CA TRP A 144 21.87 -7.82 -14.57
C TRP A 144 21.61 -6.57 -15.43
N THR A 145 21.06 -6.78 -16.63
CA THR A 145 20.73 -5.66 -17.53
C THR A 145 19.51 -4.88 -17.05
N ASP A 146 18.53 -5.57 -16.49
CA ASP A 146 17.31 -4.93 -15.98
C ASP A 146 17.56 -4.11 -14.70
N PHE A 147 18.54 -4.50 -13.89
CA PHE A 147 19.01 -3.70 -12.75
C PHE A 147 19.62 -2.38 -13.20
N ASP A 148 20.57 -2.44 -14.13
CA ASP A 148 21.27 -1.30 -14.71
C ASP A 148 20.30 -0.34 -15.40
N GLN A 149 19.39 -0.89 -16.20
CA GLN A 149 18.43 -0.13 -16.99
C GLN A 149 17.17 0.26 -16.21
N ARG A 150 17.08 -0.10 -14.92
CA ARG A 150 15.89 0.10 -14.08
C ARG A 150 14.60 -0.31 -14.80
N ARG A 151 14.59 -1.53 -15.35
CA ARG A 151 13.53 -2.06 -16.21
C ARG A 151 12.79 -3.21 -15.52
N LEU A 152 11.47 -3.22 -15.65
CA LEU A 152 10.62 -4.36 -15.31
C LEU A 152 10.45 -5.26 -16.53
N ARG A 153 10.87 -6.51 -16.37
CA ARG A 153 10.70 -7.62 -17.30
C ARG A 153 10.26 -8.84 -16.52
N THR A 154 9.30 -9.62 -17.04
CA THR A 154 8.91 -10.88 -16.40
C THR A 154 10.00 -11.94 -16.50
N VAL A 155 10.06 -12.86 -15.54
CA VAL A 155 10.98 -14.01 -15.66
C VAL A 155 10.44 -15.02 -16.68
N GLY A 156 11.03 -15.06 -17.86
CA GLY A 156 10.54 -15.88 -18.98
C GLY A 156 9.41 -15.19 -19.75
N GLU A 157 8.55 -15.98 -20.41
CA GLU A 157 7.54 -15.43 -21.33
C GLU A 157 6.40 -14.70 -20.58
N PRO A 158 6.13 -13.42 -20.89
CA PRO A 158 5.18 -12.60 -20.13
C PRO A 158 3.75 -13.13 -20.07
N THR A 159 3.20 -13.62 -21.18
CA THR A 159 1.81 -14.11 -21.26
C THR A 159 1.61 -15.30 -20.32
N THR A 160 2.55 -16.24 -20.31
CA THR A 160 2.60 -17.41 -19.45
C THR A 160 2.69 -16.98 -18.00
N ARG A 161 3.63 -16.08 -17.67
CA ARG A 161 3.80 -15.55 -16.31
C ARG A 161 2.56 -14.85 -15.77
N PHE A 162 1.87 -14.05 -16.56
CA PHE A 162 0.65 -13.38 -16.12
C PHE A 162 -0.55 -14.33 -16.01
N ARG A 163 -0.63 -15.38 -16.82
CA ARG A 163 -1.69 -16.39 -16.71
C ARG A 163 -1.55 -17.28 -15.47
N GLU A 164 -0.32 -17.59 -15.07
CA GLU A 164 -0.05 -18.37 -13.85
C GLU A 164 -0.53 -17.65 -12.57
N ASP A 165 -0.25 -16.34 -12.46
CA ASP A 165 -0.77 -15.51 -11.37
C ASP A 165 -1.09 -14.10 -11.91
N PRO A 166 -2.36 -13.81 -12.23
CA PRO A 166 -2.77 -12.49 -12.69
C PRO A 166 -2.52 -11.38 -11.67
N LEU A 167 -2.21 -11.68 -10.40
CA LEU A 167 -1.74 -10.66 -9.43
C LEU A 167 -0.47 -9.95 -9.93
N ARG A 168 0.36 -10.63 -10.72
CA ARG A 168 1.60 -10.06 -11.29
C ARG A 168 1.33 -8.83 -12.16
N LEU A 169 0.12 -8.70 -12.75
CA LEU A 169 -0.29 -7.50 -13.48
C LEU A 169 -0.41 -6.28 -12.55
N LEU A 170 -1.04 -6.45 -11.38
CA LEU A 170 -1.15 -5.39 -10.38
C LEU A 170 0.21 -5.05 -9.76
N ARG A 171 1.06 -6.06 -9.57
CA ARG A 171 2.44 -5.88 -9.09
C ARG A 171 3.30 -5.14 -10.10
N LEU A 172 3.14 -5.38 -11.40
CA LEU A 172 3.80 -4.63 -12.47
C LEU A 172 3.48 -3.14 -12.32
N ALA A 173 2.20 -2.80 -12.19
CA ALA A 173 1.76 -1.42 -12.02
C ALA A 173 2.33 -0.79 -10.74
N ARG A 174 2.25 -1.52 -9.62
CA ARG A 174 2.86 -1.09 -8.36
C ARG A 174 4.34 -0.80 -8.47
N PHE A 175 5.13 -1.74 -8.99
CA PHE A 175 6.58 -1.59 -9.05
C PHE A 175 7.00 -0.48 -10.00
N ARG A 176 6.33 -0.32 -11.14
CA ARG A 176 6.61 0.79 -12.06
C ARG A 176 6.35 2.14 -11.38
N ALA A 177 5.21 2.27 -10.69
CA ALA A 177 4.84 3.50 -10.00
C ALA A 177 5.77 3.83 -8.81
N HIS A 178 6.09 2.85 -7.96
CA HIS A 178 6.95 3.07 -6.79
C HIS A 178 8.37 3.47 -7.17
N TYR A 179 8.98 2.75 -8.11
CA TYR A 179 10.41 2.87 -8.40
C TYR A 179 10.71 3.69 -9.66
N GLY A 180 9.69 4.22 -10.34
CA GLY A 180 9.83 4.99 -11.58
C GLY A 180 10.48 4.17 -12.70
N LEU A 181 10.15 2.88 -12.79
CA LEU A 181 10.82 1.95 -13.70
C LEU A 181 10.27 2.07 -15.12
N THR A 182 11.11 1.69 -16.08
CA THR A 182 10.63 1.37 -17.42
C THR A 182 10.06 -0.04 -17.44
N VAL A 183 9.22 -0.38 -18.43
CA VAL A 183 8.71 -1.74 -18.62
C VAL A 183 9.16 -2.22 -19.99
N GLU A 184 9.66 -3.45 -20.06
CA GLU A 184 9.99 -4.08 -21.34
C GLU A 184 8.76 -4.16 -22.25
N THR A 185 8.91 -3.85 -23.54
CA THR A 185 7.84 -3.85 -24.54
C THR A 185 6.99 -5.12 -24.54
N ALA A 186 7.60 -6.32 -24.55
CA ALA A 186 6.85 -7.58 -24.56
C ALA A 186 6.04 -7.76 -23.27
N THR A 187 6.66 -7.48 -22.12
CA THR A 187 6.00 -7.46 -20.81
C THR A 187 4.82 -6.47 -20.78
N TRP A 188 4.99 -5.25 -21.29
CA TRP A 188 3.95 -4.23 -21.35
C TRP A 188 2.76 -4.69 -22.21
N GLN A 189 3.03 -5.15 -23.44
CA GLN A 189 1.99 -5.59 -24.37
C GLN A 189 1.18 -6.78 -23.81
N ALA A 190 1.85 -7.74 -23.17
CA ALA A 190 1.17 -8.85 -22.53
C ALA A 190 0.31 -8.38 -21.36
N ALA A 191 0.80 -7.42 -20.56
CA ALA A 191 0.05 -6.88 -19.44
C ALA A 191 -1.24 -6.17 -19.91
N THR A 192 -1.16 -5.34 -20.95
CA THR A 192 -2.35 -4.68 -21.52
C THR A 192 -3.37 -5.68 -22.05
N ARG A 193 -2.93 -6.72 -22.79
CA ARG A 193 -3.84 -7.75 -23.31
C ARG A 193 -4.52 -8.57 -22.20
N LEU A 194 -3.82 -8.84 -21.11
CA LEU A 194 -4.27 -9.72 -20.03
C LEU A 194 -4.85 -8.96 -18.83
N ALA A 195 -4.97 -7.64 -18.88
CA ALA A 195 -5.46 -6.83 -17.77
C ALA A 195 -6.80 -7.32 -17.18
N ALA A 196 -7.68 -7.84 -18.03
CA ALA A 196 -8.98 -8.40 -17.63
C ALA A 196 -8.87 -9.67 -16.77
N GLU A 197 -7.76 -10.42 -16.84
CA GLU A 197 -7.53 -11.64 -16.04
C GLU A 197 -7.37 -11.33 -14.54
N THR A 198 -7.13 -10.07 -14.17
CA THR A 198 -7.10 -9.64 -12.76
C THR A 198 -8.41 -9.93 -12.03
N ARG A 199 -9.54 -10.11 -12.74
CA ARG A 199 -10.82 -10.53 -12.15
C ARG A 199 -10.77 -11.88 -11.44
N TRP A 200 -9.86 -12.77 -11.84
CA TRP A 200 -9.66 -14.09 -11.21
C TRP A 200 -8.93 -14.00 -9.88
N VAL A 201 -8.31 -12.85 -9.59
CA VAL A 201 -7.69 -12.58 -8.30
C VAL A 201 -8.78 -12.23 -7.29
N SER A 202 -8.71 -12.82 -6.10
CA SER A 202 -9.60 -12.48 -4.97
C SER A 202 -9.56 -10.96 -4.66
N ARG A 203 -10.70 -10.37 -4.25
CA ARG A 203 -10.78 -8.95 -3.89
C ARG A 203 -9.76 -8.54 -2.82
N GLU A 204 -9.47 -9.40 -1.85
CA GLU A 204 -8.50 -9.16 -0.78
C GLU A 204 -7.10 -8.90 -1.35
N ARG A 205 -6.64 -9.78 -2.25
CA ARG A 205 -5.32 -9.65 -2.89
C ARG A 205 -5.28 -8.46 -3.84
N ARG A 206 -6.35 -8.22 -4.62
CA ARG A 206 -6.46 -7.04 -5.49
C ARG A 206 -6.37 -5.74 -4.68
N LEU A 207 -7.17 -5.65 -3.61
CA LEU A 207 -7.19 -4.51 -2.70
C LEU A 207 -5.80 -4.31 -2.06
N SER A 208 -5.18 -5.38 -1.57
CA SER A 208 -3.86 -5.27 -0.95
C SER A 208 -2.78 -4.77 -1.89
N GLU A 209 -2.73 -5.24 -3.14
CA GLU A 209 -1.75 -4.73 -4.12
C GLU A 209 -2.07 -3.31 -4.57
N TRP A 210 -3.35 -2.99 -4.77
CA TRP A 210 -3.77 -1.64 -5.14
C TRP A 210 -3.48 -0.62 -4.03
N LEU A 211 -3.78 -0.92 -2.75
CA LEU A 211 -3.46 -0.04 -1.62
C LEU A 211 -1.97 0.22 -1.48
N LYS A 212 -1.12 -0.77 -1.81
CA LYS A 212 0.33 -0.57 -1.88
C LYS A 212 0.69 0.30 -3.09
N PHE A 213 0.08 0.10 -4.25
CA PHE A 213 0.27 0.97 -5.43
C PHE A 213 -0.07 2.43 -5.13
N LEU A 214 -1.16 2.71 -4.42
CA LEU A 214 -1.57 4.09 -4.08
C LEU A 214 -0.57 4.85 -3.20
N GLN A 215 0.41 4.18 -2.60
CA GLN A 215 1.50 4.85 -1.88
C GLN A 215 2.52 5.52 -2.82
N ALA A 216 2.50 5.17 -4.10
CA ALA A 216 3.33 5.83 -5.10
C ALA A 216 2.84 7.27 -5.33
N PRO A 217 3.72 8.17 -5.78
CA PRO A 217 3.35 9.54 -6.18
C PRO A 217 2.15 9.58 -7.15
N PRO A 218 1.18 10.51 -6.95
CA PRO A 218 -0.05 10.57 -7.75
C PRO A 218 0.15 10.76 -9.26
N ASP A 219 1.23 11.41 -9.69
CA ASP A 219 1.60 11.56 -11.10
C ASP A 219 1.82 10.21 -11.82
N ARG A 220 2.15 9.17 -11.06
CA ARG A 220 2.37 7.81 -11.58
C ARG A 220 1.12 6.93 -11.50
N TRP A 221 0.02 7.45 -10.99
CA TRP A 221 -1.23 6.69 -10.93
C TRP A 221 -1.86 6.48 -12.31
N SER A 222 -1.52 7.32 -13.30
CA SER A 222 -2.07 7.27 -14.67
C SER A 222 -1.91 5.90 -15.30
N MET A 223 -0.82 5.20 -14.99
CA MET A 223 -0.56 3.90 -15.60
C MET A 223 -1.62 2.85 -15.27
N TRP A 224 -2.28 2.96 -14.10
CA TRP A 224 -3.32 2.02 -13.72
C TRP A 224 -4.51 2.13 -14.66
N VAL A 225 -4.81 3.37 -15.08
CA VAL A 225 -5.82 3.67 -16.09
C VAL A 225 -5.33 3.24 -17.47
N GLU A 226 -4.10 3.60 -17.86
CA GLU A 226 -3.51 3.23 -19.17
C GLU A 226 -3.48 1.72 -19.42
N GLN A 227 -3.24 0.92 -18.37
CA GLN A 227 -3.26 -0.55 -18.47
C GLN A 227 -4.66 -1.16 -18.34
N GLY A 228 -5.72 -0.35 -18.17
CA GLY A 228 -7.09 -0.84 -18.00
C GLY A 228 -7.34 -1.58 -16.68
N LEU A 229 -6.48 -1.36 -15.67
CA LEU A 229 -6.54 -2.07 -14.39
C LEU A 229 -7.67 -1.59 -13.48
N CYS A 230 -8.39 -0.53 -13.83
CA CYS A 230 -9.59 -0.12 -13.10
C CYS A 230 -10.67 -1.21 -13.03
N ARG A 231 -10.72 -2.09 -14.04
CA ARG A 231 -11.58 -3.28 -14.01
C ARG A 231 -11.21 -4.23 -12.89
N ALA A 232 -9.95 -4.25 -12.45
CA ALA A 232 -9.54 -4.99 -11.26
C ALA A 232 -10.27 -4.45 -10.02
N LEU A 233 -10.67 -3.19 -9.98
CA LEU A 233 -11.44 -2.59 -8.88
C LEU A 233 -12.95 -2.65 -9.11
N GLU A 234 -13.43 -3.25 -10.21
CA GLU A 234 -14.84 -3.18 -10.63
C GLU A 234 -15.31 -1.73 -10.89
N TRP A 235 -14.40 -0.86 -11.33
CA TRP A 235 -14.69 0.53 -11.70
C TRP A 235 -14.52 0.76 -13.20
N SER A 236 -15.32 1.68 -13.74
CA SER A 236 -14.99 2.40 -14.97
C SER A 236 -14.10 3.58 -14.59
N CYS A 237 -12.92 3.66 -15.18
CA CYS A 237 -12.12 4.88 -15.16
C CYS A 237 -12.30 5.53 -16.51
N GLU A 238 -13.04 6.63 -16.53
CA GLU A 238 -13.38 7.36 -17.75
C GLU A 238 -12.37 8.47 -18.04
N MET A 239 -11.60 8.85 -17.03
CA MET A 239 -10.60 9.90 -17.09
C MET A 239 -9.42 9.61 -16.15
N PHE A 240 -8.36 10.39 -16.32
CA PHE A 240 -7.31 10.52 -15.32
C PHE A 240 -6.98 12.00 -15.19
N ASP A 241 -7.38 12.60 -14.07
CA ASP A 241 -7.01 13.95 -13.69
C ASP A 241 -6.51 13.92 -12.26
N LYS A 242 -5.20 13.98 -12.07
CA LYS A 242 -4.62 14.04 -10.73
C LYS A 242 -5.01 15.33 -9.98
N GLY A 243 -5.59 16.32 -10.66
CA GLY A 243 -6.07 17.56 -10.11
C GLY A 243 -5.02 18.26 -9.25
N PHE A 244 -5.44 18.62 -8.04
CA PHE A 244 -4.63 19.30 -7.03
C PHE A 244 -3.79 18.37 -6.15
N TRP A 245 -3.77 17.05 -6.37
CA TRP A 245 -2.95 16.13 -5.56
C TRP A 245 -1.46 16.36 -5.83
N GLN A 246 -0.75 16.83 -4.80
CA GLN A 246 0.70 17.05 -4.81
C GLN A 246 1.42 15.79 -4.32
N ASP A 247 0.90 15.16 -3.26
CA ASP A 247 1.44 13.97 -2.64
C ASP A 247 0.38 12.87 -2.47
N ALA A 248 0.83 11.64 -2.28
CA ALA A 248 -0.07 10.54 -1.93
C ALA A 248 -0.48 10.67 -0.45
N PRO A 249 -1.78 10.62 -0.10
CA PRO A 249 -2.19 10.60 1.29
C PRO A 249 -1.55 9.47 2.10
N GLU A 250 -1.34 9.68 3.40
CA GLU A 250 -0.73 8.72 4.33
C GLU A 250 -1.68 7.55 4.65
N THR A 251 -2.96 7.85 4.81
CA THR A 251 -3.98 6.89 5.25
C THR A 251 -4.61 6.16 4.07
N GLU A 252 -5.00 4.90 4.30
CA GLU A 252 -5.60 4.06 3.25
C GLU A 252 -6.92 4.62 2.74
N ALA A 253 -7.80 5.10 3.62
CA ALA A 253 -9.06 5.69 3.16
C ALA A 253 -8.80 6.95 2.33
N ALA A 254 -7.93 7.86 2.76
CA ALA A 254 -7.64 9.08 2.01
C ALA A 254 -7.02 8.77 0.64
N ARG A 255 -6.17 7.73 0.53
CA ARG A 255 -5.69 7.26 -0.77
C ARG A 255 -6.79 6.73 -1.68
N ILE A 256 -7.72 5.94 -1.15
CA ILE A 256 -8.89 5.44 -1.91
C ILE A 256 -9.68 6.63 -2.45
N VAL A 257 -9.90 7.64 -1.61
CA VAL A 257 -10.64 8.87 -1.94
C VAL A 257 -9.95 9.66 -3.04
N ALA A 258 -8.68 9.97 -2.83
CA ALA A 258 -7.87 10.72 -3.78
C ALA A 258 -7.85 10.02 -5.14
N PHE A 259 -7.59 8.71 -5.17
CA PHE A 259 -7.58 7.97 -6.44
C PHE A 259 -8.96 7.91 -7.10
N ALA A 260 -10.04 7.66 -6.33
CA ALA A 260 -11.39 7.63 -6.87
C ALA A 260 -11.76 8.97 -7.53
N GLN A 261 -11.40 10.09 -6.92
CA GLN A 261 -11.57 11.42 -7.52
C GLN A 261 -10.73 11.58 -8.78
N THR A 262 -9.45 11.17 -8.73
CA THR A 262 -8.52 11.25 -9.86
C THR A 262 -9.03 10.53 -11.10
N VAL A 263 -9.79 9.45 -10.93
CA VAL A 263 -10.30 8.64 -12.05
C VAL A 263 -11.79 8.84 -12.34
N GLY A 264 -12.43 9.82 -11.70
CA GLY A 264 -13.83 10.18 -11.93
C GLY A 264 -14.85 9.17 -11.39
N VAL A 265 -14.54 8.47 -10.29
CA VAL A 265 -15.49 7.56 -9.65
C VAL A 265 -16.49 8.36 -8.81
N GLU A 266 -17.75 8.28 -9.21
CA GLU A 266 -18.87 8.94 -8.53
C GLU A 266 -19.05 8.47 -7.07
N PRO A 267 -19.48 9.36 -6.15
CA PRO A 267 -19.66 9.02 -4.74
C PRO A 267 -20.54 7.78 -4.49
N ALA A 268 -21.64 7.66 -5.25
CA ALA A 268 -22.55 6.52 -5.14
C ALA A 268 -21.88 5.20 -5.55
N ALA A 269 -21.04 5.23 -6.59
CA ALA A 269 -20.29 4.06 -7.06
C ALA A 269 -19.22 3.65 -6.02
N LEU A 270 -18.52 4.62 -5.44
CA LEU A 270 -17.55 4.36 -4.37
C LEU A 270 -18.22 3.78 -3.12
N ALA A 271 -19.39 4.30 -2.72
CA ALA A 271 -20.16 3.77 -1.61
C ALA A 271 -20.58 2.31 -1.83
N ALA A 272 -21.12 2.00 -3.01
CA ALA A 272 -21.53 0.65 -3.39
C ALA A 272 -20.33 -0.32 -3.48
N TRP A 273 -19.18 0.18 -3.93
CA TRP A 273 -17.92 -0.56 -3.93
C TRP A 273 -17.45 -0.87 -2.50
N ALA A 274 -17.47 0.11 -1.60
CA ALA A 274 -16.99 -0.04 -0.22
C ALA A 274 -17.78 -1.10 0.58
N GLU A 275 -19.05 -1.35 0.25
CA GLU A 275 -19.85 -2.43 0.86
C GLU A 275 -19.33 -3.82 0.49
N ARG A 276 -18.90 -4.01 -0.77
CA ARG A 276 -18.55 -5.33 -1.31
C ARG A 276 -17.10 -5.72 -1.14
N TRP A 277 -16.25 -4.77 -0.76
CA TRP A 277 -14.80 -4.94 -0.70
C TRP A 277 -14.29 -5.11 0.74
N PRO A 278 -13.22 -5.91 0.94
CA PRO A 278 -12.74 -6.30 2.27
C PRO A 278 -11.89 -5.19 2.93
N LEU A 279 -12.52 -4.03 3.19
CA LEU A 279 -11.90 -2.89 3.85
C LEU A 279 -11.65 -3.15 5.34
N LYS A 280 -10.56 -2.60 5.91
CA LYS A 280 -10.30 -2.74 7.35
C LYS A 280 -11.41 -2.07 8.18
N ARG A 281 -11.63 -2.60 9.38
CA ARG A 281 -12.64 -2.10 10.32
C ARG A 281 -12.45 -0.60 10.58
N GLY A 282 -13.53 0.16 10.43
CA GLY A 282 -13.55 1.60 10.67
C GLY A 282 -13.32 2.47 9.43
N TRP A 283 -12.60 1.98 8.39
CA TRP A 283 -12.42 2.76 7.16
C TRP A 283 -13.70 2.90 6.35
N ARG A 284 -14.55 1.86 6.35
CA ARG A 284 -15.88 1.94 5.71
C ARG A 284 -16.71 3.11 6.28
N ALA A 285 -16.71 3.27 7.60
CA ALA A 285 -17.39 4.39 8.25
C ALA A 285 -16.73 5.75 7.96
N VAL A 286 -15.41 5.79 7.74
CA VAL A 286 -14.71 7.01 7.29
C VAL A 286 -15.15 7.37 5.88
N LEU A 287 -15.15 6.41 4.95
CA LEU A 287 -15.59 6.62 3.58
C LEU A 287 -17.04 7.11 3.53
N TYR A 288 -17.98 6.48 4.24
CA TYR A 288 -19.38 6.93 4.24
C TYR A 288 -19.55 8.35 4.74
N ARG A 289 -18.88 8.71 5.84
CA ARG A 289 -18.95 10.07 6.38
C ARG A 289 -18.32 11.09 5.44
N ALA A 290 -17.22 10.75 4.78
CA ALA A 290 -16.60 11.60 3.77
C ALA A 290 -17.54 11.87 2.58
N LEU A 291 -18.27 10.84 2.13
CA LEU A 291 -19.22 10.96 1.01
C LEU A 291 -20.47 11.79 1.37
N GLN A 292 -20.84 11.85 2.65
CA GLN A 292 -21.97 12.65 3.13
C GLN A 292 -21.64 14.14 3.30
N ALA A 293 -20.37 14.50 3.52
CA ALA A 293 -19.98 15.89 3.81
C ALA A 293 -20.07 16.78 2.55
N ARG A 294 -19.30 16.46 1.50
CA ARG A 294 -19.33 16.99 0.12
C ARG A 294 -18.06 16.52 -0.59
N TRP A 295 -18.19 15.75 -1.66
CA TRP A 295 -17.06 15.06 -2.30
C TRP A 295 -16.89 15.44 -3.78
N PRO A 296 -15.66 15.70 -4.27
CA PRO A 296 -14.54 16.29 -3.52
C PRO A 296 -14.97 17.65 -2.95
N GLY A 297 -14.57 17.94 -1.72
CA GLY A 297 -14.65 19.31 -1.20
C GLY A 297 -13.45 20.14 -1.64
N ASP A 298 -13.41 21.39 -1.19
CA ASP A 298 -12.21 22.23 -1.28
C ASP A 298 -11.18 21.78 -0.23
N PRO A 299 -9.89 21.60 -0.58
CA PRO A 299 -8.85 21.34 0.40
C PRO A 299 -8.80 22.32 1.58
N ALA A 300 -9.18 23.59 1.40
CA ALA A 300 -9.28 24.56 2.49
C ALA A 300 -10.42 24.22 3.47
N GLU A 301 -11.57 23.75 2.97
CA GLU A 301 -12.72 23.34 3.79
C GLU A 301 -12.41 22.11 4.65
N TRP A 302 -11.55 21.20 4.17
CA TRP A 302 -11.20 19.99 4.90
C TRP A 302 -10.53 20.28 6.25
N VAL A 303 -9.77 21.37 6.36
CA VAL A 303 -9.19 21.78 7.65
C VAL A 303 -10.29 22.12 8.66
N THR A 304 -11.31 22.87 8.21
CA THR A 304 -12.50 23.18 9.03
C THR A 304 -13.27 21.93 9.39
N TRP A 305 -13.48 21.00 8.45
CA TRP A 305 -14.17 19.73 8.71
C TRP A 305 -13.41 18.86 9.71
N ALA A 306 -12.09 18.88 9.68
CA ALA A 306 -11.27 18.17 10.65
C ALA A 306 -11.52 18.66 12.09
N ARG A 307 -11.68 19.97 12.28
CA ARG A 307 -11.93 20.59 13.59
C ARG A 307 -13.29 20.22 14.18
N ARG A 308 -14.29 19.95 13.33
CA ARG A 308 -15.65 19.50 13.72
C ARG A 308 -15.77 17.99 13.91
N SER A 309 -14.75 17.24 13.53
CA SER A 309 -14.80 15.80 13.38
C SER A 309 -14.30 15.04 14.62
N ASP A 310 -14.70 13.77 14.75
CA ASP A 310 -14.02 12.86 15.67
C ASP A 310 -12.54 12.65 15.27
N PRO A 311 -11.65 12.21 16.18
CA PRO A 311 -10.22 12.10 15.90
C PRO A 311 -9.85 11.29 14.65
N ARG A 312 -10.64 10.27 14.28
CA ARG A 312 -10.39 9.46 13.09
C ARG A 312 -10.74 10.23 11.82
N MET A 313 -11.89 10.89 11.79
CA MET A 313 -12.29 11.74 10.66
C MET A 313 -11.40 12.98 10.52
N ALA A 314 -10.98 13.58 11.64
CA ALA A 314 -10.04 14.68 11.60
C ALA A 314 -8.71 14.28 10.95
N ARG A 315 -8.11 13.15 11.37
CA ARG A 315 -6.90 12.62 10.74
C ARG A 315 -7.06 12.44 9.24
N PHE A 316 -8.20 11.91 8.81
CA PHE A 316 -8.53 11.70 7.41
C PHE A 316 -8.59 13.02 6.61
N TRP A 317 -9.32 14.02 7.11
CA TRP A 317 -9.44 15.31 6.43
C TRP A 317 -8.10 16.07 6.36
N CYS A 318 -7.32 16.04 7.45
CA CYS A 318 -5.99 16.65 7.46
C CYS A 318 -5.03 15.99 6.47
N ASP A 319 -5.11 14.68 6.35
CA ASP A 319 -4.31 13.91 5.41
C ASP A 319 -4.65 14.29 3.96
N LEU A 320 -5.94 14.38 3.62
CA LEU A 320 -6.35 14.90 2.31
C LEU A 320 -5.89 16.35 2.09
N ALA A 321 -6.04 17.24 3.08
CA ALA A 321 -5.64 18.64 2.94
C ALA A 321 -4.13 18.78 2.67
N ARG A 322 -3.29 18.05 3.42
CA ARG A 322 -1.84 18.03 3.19
C ARG A 322 -1.48 17.45 1.83
N ALA A 323 -2.10 16.35 1.43
CA ALA A 323 -1.87 15.73 0.13
C ALA A 323 -2.25 16.65 -1.05
N ALA A 324 -3.21 17.54 -0.83
CA ALA A 324 -3.60 18.60 -1.78
C ALA A 324 -2.70 19.85 -1.75
N GLY A 325 -1.66 19.87 -0.89
CA GLY A 325 -0.73 20.98 -0.74
C GLY A 325 -1.22 22.13 0.14
N GLN A 326 -2.27 21.94 0.92
CA GLN A 326 -2.70 22.95 1.89
C GLN A 326 -1.70 23.05 3.04
N VAL A 327 -1.42 24.28 3.47
CA VAL A 327 -0.63 24.54 4.67
C VAL A 327 -1.53 24.27 5.88
N VAL A 328 -1.14 23.30 6.69
CA VAL A 328 -1.96 22.81 7.80
C VAL A 328 -1.23 23.04 9.13
N THR A 329 -1.70 24.02 9.92
CA THR A 329 -1.17 24.30 11.27
C THR A 329 -2.05 23.71 12.37
N ASP A 330 -3.37 23.84 12.26
CA ASP A 330 -4.34 23.50 13.31
C ASP A 330 -5.44 22.57 12.80
N CYS A 331 -5.04 21.36 12.44
CA CYS A 331 -5.94 20.33 11.92
C CYS A 331 -6.04 19.16 12.88
N HIS A 332 -6.76 19.42 13.96
CA HIS A 332 -7.14 18.44 14.97
C HIS A 332 -8.58 18.74 15.40
N PRO A 333 -9.30 17.75 15.95
CA PRO A 333 -10.59 18.01 16.57
C PRO A 333 -10.44 19.11 17.62
N LEU A 334 -11.23 20.18 17.49
CA LEU A 334 -11.26 21.20 18.52
C LEU A 334 -12.21 20.75 19.63
N ARG A 335 -11.80 20.97 20.88
CA ARG A 335 -12.69 20.82 22.03
C ARG A 335 -13.10 22.20 22.47
N LEU A 336 -14.40 22.39 22.68
CA LEU A 336 -14.90 23.61 23.30
C LEU A 336 -14.23 23.82 24.67
N ALA A 337 -13.91 25.07 24.98
CA ALA A 337 -13.42 25.48 26.29
C ALA A 337 -14.51 25.39 27.38
N VAL A 338 -15.75 25.14 26.98
CA VAL A 338 -16.94 24.99 27.81
C VAL A 338 -17.54 23.60 27.63
N ASP A 339 -18.34 23.16 28.61
CA ASP A 339 -19.06 21.89 28.56
C ASP A 339 -20.58 22.10 28.53
N GLY A 340 -21.34 20.99 28.49
CA GLY A 340 -22.79 21.05 28.43
C GLY A 340 -23.44 21.64 29.69
N ASN A 341 -22.81 21.53 30.86
CA ASN A 341 -23.33 22.14 32.08
C ASN A 341 -23.20 23.65 32.02
N TRP A 342 -22.05 24.14 31.54
CA TRP A 342 -21.84 25.56 31.32
C TRP A 342 -22.90 26.13 30.37
N VAL A 343 -23.14 25.46 29.23
CA VAL A 343 -24.18 25.90 28.27
C VAL A 343 -25.57 25.88 28.89
N ALA A 344 -25.93 24.80 29.62
CA ALA A 344 -27.23 24.67 30.27
C ALA A 344 -27.52 25.82 31.25
N LEU A 345 -26.51 26.27 32.00
CA LEU A 345 -26.62 27.40 32.93
C LEU A 345 -26.88 28.72 32.22
N HIS A 346 -26.21 28.98 31.09
CA HIS A 346 -26.33 30.24 30.36
C HIS A 346 -27.64 30.33 29.56
N ILE A 347 -28.10 29.20 29.01
CA ILE A 347 -29.37 29.20 28.26
C ILE A 347 -30.61 28.99 29.13
N GLY A 348 -30.43 28.59 30.38
CA GLY A 348 -31.53 28.27 31.30
C GLY A 348 -32.36 27.06 30.86
N ASP A 349 -31.76 26.09 30.16
CA ASP A 349 -32.44 24.94 29.55
C ASP A 349 -31.62 23.65 29.66
N THR A 350 -32.24 22.50 29.42
CA THR A 350 -31.62 21.18 29.46
C THR A 350 -32.02 20.33 28.23
N GLY A 351 -31.27 19.26 27.95
CA GLY A 351 -31.63 18.31 26.89
C GLY A 351 -31.25 18.77 25.48
N SER A 352 -32.16 18.68 24.51
CA SER A 352 -31.85 18.82 23.08
C SER A 352 -31.31 20.19 22.70
N ARG A 353 -31.78 21.26 23.38
CA ARG A 353 -31.39 22.64 23.12
C ARG A 353 -29.95 22.94 23.53
N VAL A 354 -29.48 22.36 24.63
CA VAL A 354 -28.05 22.38 25.02
C VAL A 354 -27.19 21.73 23.93
N GLY A 355 -27.65 20.59 23.39
CA GLY A 355 -26.96 19.92 22.29
C GLY A 355 -26.91 20.74 21.00
N ALA A 356 -27.96 21.52 20.70
CA ALA A 356 -27.99 22.41 19.54
C ALA A 356 -27.03 23.60 19.72
N ALA A 357 -27.05 24.25 20.89
CA ALA A 357 -26.12 25.30 21.24
C ALA A 357 -24.66 24.84 21.19
N LEU A 358 -24.35 23.67 21.76
CA LEU A 358 -23.00 23.10 21.68
C LEU A 358 -22.55 22.87 20.24
N ARG A 359 -23.44 22.37 19.36
CA ARG A 359 -23.12 22.21 17.93
C ARG A 359 -22.87 23.55 17.25
N TYR A 360 -23.70 24.55 17.51
CA TYR A 360 -23.50 25.89 17.00
C TYR A 360 -22.14 26.47 17.40
N LEU A 361 -21.80 26.42 18.70
CA LEU A 361 -20.50 26.89 19.19
C LEU A 361 -19.34 26.12 18.56
N GLN A 362 -19.47 24.79 18.44
CA GLN A 362 -18.49 23.92 17.79
C GLN A 362 -18.27 24.33 16.32
N ASP A 363 -19.33 24.71 15.61
CA ASP A 363 -19.25 25.15 14.21
C ASP A 363 -18.52 26.49 14.09
N GLN A 364 -18.78 27.44 14.98
CA GLN A 364 -18.12 28.75 15.02
C GLN A 364 -16.63 28.61 15.29
N ILE A 365 -16.22 27.83 16.31
CA ILE A 365 -14.80 27.69 16.63
C ILE A 365 -14.02 26.88 15.60
N ALA A 366 -14.69 26.01 14.83
CA ALA A 366 -14.03 25.30 13.74
C ALA A 366 -13.58 26.25 12.62
N GLU A 367 -14.36 27.29 12.33
CA GLU A 367 -14.01 28.35 11.38
C GLU A 367 -13.03 29.35 12.00
N HIS A 368 -13.23 29.69 13.28
CA HIS A 368 -12.43 30.66 14.02
C HIS A 368 -11.89 30.07 15.33
N PRO A 369 -10.78 29.29 15.29
CA PRO A 369 -10.24 28.62 16.47
C PRO A 369 -9.92 29.55 17.65
N ASP A 370 -9.49 30.78 17.35
CA ASP A 370 -9.14 31.79 18.36
C ASP A 370 -10.33 32.24 19.20
N TRP A 371 -11.57 31.97 18.76
CA TRP A 371 -12.79 32.31 19.49
C TRP A 371 -13.10 31.33 20.63
N ASN A 372 -12.32 30.25 20.79
CA ASN A 372 -12.53 29.24 21.82
C ASN A 372 -12.10 29.69 23.22
N GLN A 373 -12.68 30.80 23.69
CA GLN A 373 -12.47 31.39 25.00
C GLN A 373 -13.85 31.63 25.66
N PRO A 374 -14.03 31.35 26.96
CA PRO A 374 -15.34 31.42 27.60
C PRO A 374 -16.12 32.72 27.35
N THR A 375 -15.47 33.87 27.42
CA THR A 375 -16.10 35.19 27.19
C THR A 375 -16.63 35.38 25.77
N ARG A 376 -15.89 34.89 24.76
CA ARG A 376 -16.36 34.97 23.37
C ARG A 376 -17.46 33.95 23.09
N LEU A 377 -17.37 32.76 23.70
CA LEU A 377 -18.39 31.72 23.59
C LEU A 377 -19.72 32.14 24.22
N GLU A 378 -19.69 32.91 25.31
CA GLU A 378 -20.88 33.53 25.91
C GLU A 378 -21.57 34.49 24.94
N ALA A 379 -20.83 35.43 24.34
CA ALA A 379 -21.39 36.35 23.34
C ALA A 379 -22.00 35.60 22.13
N LEU A 380 -21.33 34.56 21.64
CA LEU A 380 -21.86 33.72 20.56
C LEU A 380 -23.15 32.99 20.97
N LEU A 381 -23.24 32.55 22.23
CA LEU A 381 -24.42 31.88 22.74
C LEU A 381 -25.61 32.84 22.85
N GLU A 382 -25.39 34.08 23.30
CA GLU A 382 -26.40 35.14 23.30
C GLU A 382 -26.88 35.45 21.86
N GLU A 383 -25.95 35.57 20.91
CA GLU A 383 -26.28 35.76 19.49
C GLU A 383 -27.12 34.61 18.92
N TRP A 384 -26.86 33.38 19.34
CA TRP A 384 -27.62 32.20 18.94
C TRP A 384 -29.02 32.20 19.57
N GLN A 385 -29.14 32.49 20.85
CA GLN A 385 -30.43 32.58 21.56
C GLN A 385 -31.34 33.68 20.98
N ALA A 386 -30.78 34.77 20.47
CA ALA A 386 -31.55 35.84 19.85
C ALA A 386 -32.09 35.48 18.44
N ARG A 387 -31.58 34.41 17.82
CA ARG A 387 -31.97 33.94 16.48
C ARG A 387 -32.93 32.76 16.50
N GLU A 388 -33.00 32.02 17.60
CA GLU A 388 -34.04 31.01 17.86
C GLU A 388 -35.31 31.66 18.43
#